data_AF-A0A661M4Z4-F1
#
_entry.id   AF-A0A661M4Z4-F1
#
_cell.length_a   1.000
_cell.length_b   1.000
_cell.length_c   1.000
_cell.angle_alpha   90.00
_cell.angle_beta   90.00
_cell.angle_gamma   90.00
#
_symmetry.space_group_name_H-M   'P 1'
#
loop_
_entity.id
_entity.type
_entity.pdbx_description
1 polymer ?
#
loop_
_entity_poly.entity_id
_entity_poly.type
_entity_poly.pdbx_seq_one_letter_code
_entity_poly.pdbx_strand_id
1 'polypeptide(L)'
;MIPSVLAQHVRQGIEDFLRTTFPVSTPFFHGMLDHLLDEEGEVFKGPYLSIQLPFRQGEGGSDFFPDAPLKFRPYLHQEKAFRRLSSPNPRSTIIATGTGSGKTECFLYPILDHCYRHRGEPGIKAILIYPMNALATDQAGRLARIIYNNLNLRGHITAGLYVGRSEREPAMVMGPDSIIKNKETMRLSPPDILLTNYKMLDYLLIRPKDYPLWRQNGPETLQYLVADELHTFDGAQGTDLACLVRRLEARLGTPKRSLCCVGTSATLGSEEEQKDVLKYASLLFGEPFDEDAVITESQLTAGEFLEKSLIYRVEIVPPERADLLDPGFYDDYQSYIRSQHELWFGQRIEKENFKQDQWRVELGKKLKEHLFFQNLLKALGGKVKSYDQVLAKLEKVTLELREGSRTYQTRLLDSLLSLVSEARTWAPKGSEKQTRPFLNVRLHLWLRELRRMVAKVSRQPRLRFSDDLNEEQLRTHLPVIHCRECGSMAWAGIKRQNDSSVNPDLQSFYIGFF
;
A
#
# COMPACT_ATOMS: atom_id res chain seq x y z
N MET A 1 -10.92 -9.88 12.26
CA MET A 1 -11.66 -9.11 11.23
C MET A 1 -11.55 -9.93 9.96
N ILE A 2 -12.67 -10.35 9.37
CA ILE A 2 -12.68 -11.20 8.17
C ILE A 2 -12.76 -10.28 6.94
N PRO A 3 -11.73 -10.26 6.07
CA PRO A 3 -11.71 -9.36 4.92
C PRO A 3 -12.92 -9.53 3.99
N SER A 4 -13.38 -10.77 3.77
CA SER A 4 -14.53 -11.07 2.88
C SER A 4 -15.84 -10.48 3.38
N VAL A 5 -16.14 -10.69 4.67
CA VAL A 5 -17.33 -10.10 5.32
C VAL A 5 -17.28 -8.58 5.26
N LEU A 6 -16.10 -7.98 5.54
CA LEU A 6 -15.95 -6.54 5.47
C LEU A 6 -16.15 -6.01 4.05
N ALA A 7 -15.59 -6.67 3.03
CA ALA A 7 -15.75 -6.25 1.64
C ALA A 7 -17.22 -6.27 1.21
N GLN A 8 -17.97 -7.29 1.63
CA GLN A 8 -19.41 -7.39 1.39
C GLN A 8 -20.18 -6.27 2.10
N HIS A 9 -19.89 -6.01 3.38
CA HIS A 9 -20.52 -4.93 4.14
C HIS A 9 -20.22 -3.54 3.56
N VAL A 10 -18.99 -3.31 3.10
CA VAL A 10 -18.61 -2.04 2.46
C VAL A 10 -19.38 -1.84 1.16
N ARG A 11 -19.47 -2.88 0.32
CA ARG A 11 -20.27 -2.82 -0.91
C ARG A 11 -21.74 -2.53 -0.61
N GLN A 12 -22.35 -3.31 0.28
CA GLN A 12 -23.76 -3.13 0.67
C GLN A 12 -24.00 -1.72 1.25
N GLY A 13 -23.13 -1.26 2.15
CA GLY A 13 -23.26 0.06 2.75
C GLY A 13 -23.15 1.20 1.74
N ILE A 14 -22.31 1.07 0.71
CA ILE A 14 -22.22 2.05 -0.38
C ILE A 14 -23.47 1.99 -1.27
N GLU A 15 -23.94 0.79 -1.62
CA GLU A 15 -25.16 0.61 -2.40
C GLU A 15 -26.37 1.21 -1.68
N ASP A 16 -26.55 0.93 -0.39
CA ASP A 16 -27.60 1.50 0.45
C ASP A 16 -27.47 3.02 0.55
N PHE A 17 -26.25 3.54 0.73
CA PHE A 17 -25.98 4.98 0.75
C PHE A 17 -26.38 5.65 -0.58
N LEU A 18 -26.05 5.05 -1.72
CA LEU A 18 -26.39 5.60 -3.02
C LEU A 18 -27.90 5.56 -3.26
N ARG A 19 -28.57 4.43 -2.96
CA ARG A 19 -30.02 4.27 -3.09
C ARG A 19 -30.79 5.25 -2.21
N THR A 20 -30.30 5.50 -0.98
CA THR A 20 -30.93 6.45 -0.03
C THR A 20 -30.62 7.92 -0.37
N THR A 21 -29.44 8.22 -0.91
CA THR A 21 -29.04 9.61 -1.26
C THR A 21 -29.66 10.08 -2.57
N PHE A 22 -29.89 9.17 -3.52
CA PHE A 22 -30.40 9.50 -4.86
C PHE A 22 -31.71 8.78 -5.19
N PRO A 23 -32.78 8.96 -4.37
CA PRO A 23 -34.07 8.36 -4.68
C PRO A 23 -34.65 8.99 -5.94
N VAL A 24 -35.13 8.18 -6.89
CA VAL A 24 -35.66 8.68 -8.17
C VAL A 24 -37.19 8.62 -8.17
N SER A 25 -37.84 9.79 -8.11
CA SER A 25 -39.30 9.93 -8.11
C SER A 25 -39.90 10.14 -9.50
N THR A 26 -39.09 10.56 -10.48
CA THR A 26 -39.54 10.76 -11.87
C THR A 26 -39.71 9.40 -12.56
N PRO A 27 -40.95 9.00 -12.99
CA PRO A 27 -41.22 7.65 -13.48
C PRO A 27 -40.32 7.21 -14.65
N PHE A 28 -39.93 8.17 -15.49
CA PHE A 28 -39.13 7.91 -16.68
C PHE A 28 -37.67 7.48 -16.37
N PHE A 29 -37.17 7.81 -15.19
CA PHE A 29 -35.79 7.53 -14.75
C PHE A 29 -35.72 6.42 -13.69
N HIS A 30 -36.86 5.80 -13.37
CA HIS A 30 -36.96 4.83 -12.29
C HIS A 30 -36.07 3.60 -12.53
N GLY A 31 -35.46 3.07 -11.47
CA GLY A 31 -34.57 1.90 -11.52
C GLY A 31 -33.21 2.13 -12.20
N MET A 32 -32.92 3.34 -12.69
CA MET A 32 -31.67 3.59 -13.43
C MET A 32 -30.41 3.46 -12.57
N LEU A 33 -30.48 3.92 -11.32
CA LEU A 33 -29.40 3.74 -10.36
C LEU A 33 -29.24 2.26 -9.99
N ASP A 34 -30.34 1.55 -9.79
CA ASP A 34 -30.34 0.13 -9.42
C ASP A 34 -29.68 -0.69 -10.53
N HIS A 35 -30.07 -0.48 -11.79
CA HIS A 35 -29.44 -1.14 -12.94
C HIS A 35 -27.94 -0.82 -13.05
N LEU A 36 -27.51 0.41 -12.74
CA LEU A 36 -26.09 0.78 -12.76
C LEU A 36 -25.30 0.07 -11.64
N LEU A 37 -25.90 -0.08 -10.45
CA LEU A 37 -25.27 -0.76 -9.32
C LEU A 37 -25.21 -2.29 -9.50
N ASP A 38 -26.23 -2.84 -10.14
CA ASP A 38 -26.37 -4.28 -10.39
C ASP A 38 -25.51 -4.74 -11.60
N GLU A 39 -25.15 -3.83 -12.51
CA GLU A 39 -24.28 -4.12 -13.66
C GLU A 39 -22.82 -4.28 -13.22
N GLU A 40 -22.28 -5.49 -13.37
CA GLU A 40 -20.93 -5.83 -12.92
C GLU A 40 -19.87 -5.03 -13.67
N GLY A 41 -18.96 -4.40 -12.92
CA GLY A 41 -17.85 -3.65 -13.48
C GLY A 41 -18.11 -2.16 -13.77
N GLU A 42 -19.36 -1.69 -13.63
CA GLU A 42 -19.71 -0.27 -13.80
C GLU A 42 -19.27 0.55 -12.57
N VAL A 43 -19.91 0.32 -11.42
CA VAL A 43 -19.63 1.05 -10.16
C VAL A 43 -18.60 0.32 -9.33
N PHE A 44 -18.73 -1.00 -9.21
CA PHE A 44 -17.86 -1.85 -8.43
C PHE A 44 -17.09 -2.82 -9.32
N LYS A 45 -15.79 -2.97 -9.07
CA LYS A 45 -14.97 -4.07 -9.60
C LYS A 45 -14.35 -4.87 -8.47
N GLY A 46 -14.46 -6.20 -8.57
CA GLY A 46 -13.96 -7.13 -7.55
C GLY A 46 -15.09 -7.77 -6.73
N PRO A 47 -14.75 -8.49 -5.65
CA PRO A 47 -13.46 -8.45 -4.97
C PRO A 47 -12.34 -9.18 -5.73
N TYR A 48 -11.14 -8.60 -5.69
CA TYR A 48 -9.91 -9.25 -6.12
C TYR A 48 -9.15 -9.78 -4.91
N LEU A 49 -8.88 -11.08 -4.91
CA LEU A 49 -8.16 -11.79 -3.86
C LEU A 49 -6.65 -11.77 -4.11
N SER A 50 -5.92 -11.49 -3.04
CA SER A 50 -4.49 -11.74 -2.93
C SER A 50 -4.17 -12.36 -1.57
N ILE A 51 -3.38 -13.43 -1.58
CA ILE A 51 -2.81 -14.01 -0.37
C ILE A 51 -1.30 -13.82 -0.47
N GLN A 52 -0.76 -12.95 0.38
CA GLN A 52 0.66 -12.66 0.37
C GLN A 52 1.41 -13.75 1.12
N LEU A 53 2.28 -14.46 0.38
CA LEU A 53 3.16 -15.47 0.96
C LEU A 53 4.33 -14.80 1.70
N PRO A 54 4.95 -15.49 2.67
CA PRO A 54 6.06 -14.92 3.44
C PRO A 54 7.21 -14.50 2.52
N PHE A 55 7.87 -13.40 2.86
CA PHE A 55 9.10 -13.00 2.20
C PHE A 55 10.22 -14.01 2.48
N ARG A 56 11.05 -14.25 1.47
CA ARG A 56 12.25 -15.06 1.56
C ARG A 56 13.18 -14.41 2.59
N GLN A 57 13.61 -15.20 3.57
CA GLN A 57 14.61 -14.77 4.54
C GLN A 57 15.96 -14.63 3.84
N GLY A 58 16.73 -13.63 4.24
CA GLY A 58 18.11 -13.49 3.82
C GLY A 58 19.04 -14.52 4.49
N GLU A 59 20.26 -14.61 3.99
CA GLU A 59 21.30 -15.53 4.50
C GLU A 59 22.02 -14.96 5.73
N GLY A 60 22.13 -13.64 5.80
CA GLY A 60 22.72 -12.89 6.89
C GLY A 60 21.88 -12.87 8.16
N GLY A 61 22.58 -12.68 9.28
CA GLY A 61 22.01 -12.56 10.60
C GLY A 61 21.67 -11.12 11.00
N SER A 62 21.36 -10.96 12.28
CA SER A 62 21.17 -9.64 12.90
C SER A 62 22.46 -8.79 12.94
N ASP A 63 23.60 -9.41 12.71
CA ASP A 63 24.95 -8.86 12.78
C ASP A 63 25.45 -8.28 11.45
N PHE A 64 24.59 -8.18 10.43
CA PHE A 64 24.95 -7.59 9.13
C PHE A 64 25.63 -6.21 9.27
N PHE A 65 25.18 -5.42 10.25
CA PHE A 65 25.83 -4.18 10.69
C PHE A 65 26.33 -4.37 12.12
N PRO A 66 27.62 -4.69 12.34
CA PRO A 66 28.16 -4.99 13.68
C PRO A 66 27.94 -3.85 14.69
N ASP A 67 28.07 -2.61 14.23
CA ASP A 67 27.90 -1.42 15.06
C ASP A 67 26.42 -1.00 15.21
N ALA A 68 25.55 -1.45 14.31
CA ALA A 68 24.12 -1.13 14.30
C ALA A 68 23.26 -2.41 14.19
N PRO A 69 23.39 -3.38 15.12
CA PRO A 69 22.79 -4.70 14.97
C PRO A 69 21.26 -4.62 14.78
N LEU A 70 20.77 -5.42 13.84
CA LEU A 70 19.36 -5.54 13.52
C LEU A 70 18.62 -6.24 14.66
N LYS A 71 17.38 -5.83 14.94
CA LYS A 71 16.50 -6.52 15.91
C LYS A 71 15.67 -7.63 15.27
N PHE A 72 15.94 -7.93 14.00
CA PHE A 72 15.21 -8.89 13.18
C PHE A 72 16.19 -9.54 12.20
N ARG A 73 15.80 -10.71 11.69
CA ARG A 73 16.49 -11.31 10.54
C ARG A 73 16.02 -10.62 9.26
N PRO A 74 16.91 -10.06 8.44
CA PRO A 74 16.50 -9.34 7.24
C PRO A 74 15.91 -10.29 6.19
N TYR A 75 14.99 -9.75 5.40
CA TYR A 75 14.52 -10.40 4.19
C TYR A 75 15.57 -10.30 3.07
N LEU A 76 15.49 -11.18 2.08
CA LEU A 76 16.47 -11.19 0.98
C LEU A 76 16.55 -9.85 0.25
N HIS A 77 15.43 -9.16 0.02
CA HIS A 77 15.44 -7.84 -0.62
C HIS A 77 16.10 -6.77 0.25
N GLN A 78 15.97 -6.85 1.57
CA GLN A 78 16.67 -5.96 2.50
C GLN A 78 18.17 -6.20 2.43
N GLU A 79 18.64 -7.46 2.41
CA GLU A 79 20.07 -7.76 2.27
C GLU A 79 20.64 -7.29 0.94
N LYS A 80 19.91 -7.49 -0.15
CA LYS A 80 20.31 -6.96 -1.46
C LYS A 80 20.49 -5.44 -1.39
N ALA A 81 19.56 -4.74 -0.74
CA ALA A 81 19.66 -3.30 -0.55
C ALA A 81 20.85 -2.93 0.34
N PHE A 82 21.07 -3.66 1.43
CA PHE A 82 22.21 -3.43 2.32
C PHE A 82 23.53 -3.55 1.58
N ARG A 83 23.77 -4.67 0.88
CA ARG A 83 25.00 -4.89 0.10
C ARG A 83 25.26 -3.79 -0.93
N ARG A 84 24.21 -3.19 -1.47
CA ARG A 84 24.30 -2.16 -2.50
C ARG A 84 24.49 -0.75 -1.93
N LEU A 85 23.87 -0.46 -0.79
CA LEU A 85 23.86 0.86 -0.16
C LEU A 85 24.94 1.04 0.91
N SER A 86 25.60 -0.03 1.34
CA SER A 86 26.68 0.03 2.32
C SER A 86 27.92 0.77 1.77
N SER A 87 28.55 1.55 2.64
CA SER A 87 29.88 2.14 2.41
C SER A 87 30.98 1.07 2.28
N PRO A 88 32.12 1.36 1.62
CA PRO A 88 32.60 2.69 1.19
C PRO A 88 32.05 3.18 -0.16
N ASN A 89 31.52 2.28 -1.00
CA ASN A 89 31.09 2.62 -2.37
C ASN A 89 29.59 2.35 -2.55
N PRO A 90 28.72 3.18 -1.94
CA PRO A 90 27.28 2.98 -2.04
C PRO A 90 26.78 3.25 -3.47
N ARG A 91 25.85 2.44 -3.96
CA ARG A 91 25.28 2.55 -5.31
C ARG A 91 23.81 2.93 -5.24
N SER A 92 23.41 3.90 -6.06
CA SER A 92 22.02 4.36 -6.15
C SER A 92 21.05 3.20 -6.43
N THR A 93 19.90 3.19 -5.76
CA THR A 93 19.02 2.01 -5.66
C THR A 93 17.55 2.42 -5.63
N ILE A 94 16.70 1.67 -6.35
CA ILE A 94 15.25 1.79 -6.31
C ILE A 94 14.68 0.60 -5.54
N ILE A 95 14.03 0.85 -4.42
CA ILE A 95 13.38 -0.17 -3.59
C ILE A 95 11.90 -0.24 -3.97
N ALA A 96 11.54 -1.22 -4.78
CA ALA A 96 10.21 -1.42 -5.34
C ALA A 96 9.48 -2.58 -4.65
N THR A 97 9.09 -2.39 -3.39
CA THR A 97 8.46 -3.44 -2.57
C THR A 97 7.17 -2.96 -1.93
N GLY A 98 6.25 -3.88 -1.65
CA GLY A 98 4.91 -3.57 -1.17
C GLY A 98 4.91 -2.91 0.22
N THR A 99 3.80 -2.27 0.58
CA THR A 99 3.62 -1.72 1.94
C THR A 99 3.77 -2.83 2.99
N GLY A 100 4.53 -2.54 4.05
CA GLY A 100 4.81 -3.50 5.14
C GLY A 100 5.92 -4.51 4.86
N SER A 101 6.61 -4.42 3.72
CA SER A 101 7.77 -5.29 3.37
C SER A 101 9.09 -4.88 4.03
N GLY A 102 9.11 -3.79 4.80
CA GLY A 102 10.32 -3.24 5.40
C GLY A 102 11.17 -2.41 4.42
N LYS A 103 10.52 -1.63 3.54
CA LYS A 103 11.15 -0.64 2.64
C LYS A 103 12.10 0.30 3.36
N THR A 104 11.63 0.89 4.47
CA THR A 104 12.41 1.85 5.25
C THR A 104 13.72 1.24 5.74
N GLU A 105 13.67 0.02 6.28
CA GLU A 105 14.87 -0.64 6.79
C GLU A 105 15.94 -0.81 5.72
N CYS A 106 15.55 -1.09 4.47
CA CYS A 106 16.47 -1.32 3.34
C CYS A 106 17.51 -0.21 3.18
N PHE A 107 17.12 1.06 3.37
CA PHE A 107 18.05 2.20 3.25
C PHE A 107 18.48 2.76 4.61
N LEU A 108 17.66 2.61 5.65
CA LEU A 108 17.94 3.24 6.93
C LEU A 108 19.17 2.66 7.63
N TYR A 109 19.33 1.34 7.62
CA TYR A 109 20.48 0.70 8.28
C TYR A 109 21.81 1.00 7.59
N PRO A 110 21.93 0.95 6.25
CA PRO A 110 23.13 1.45 5.56
C PRO A 110 23.47 2.91 5.89
N ILE A 111 22.46 3.78 5.98
CA ILE A 111 22.65 5.19 6.37
C ILE A 111 23.16 5.30 7.81
N LEU A 112 22.55 4.57 8.75
CA LEU A 112 22.97 4.57 10.15
C LEU A 112 24.39 4.07 10.33
N ASP A 113 24.77 3.00 9.63
CA ASP A 113 26.13 2.46 9.59
C ASP A 113 27.13 3.49 9.05
N HIS A 114 26.81 4.17 7.96
CA HIS A 114 27.63 5.27 7.43
C HIS A 114 27.77 6.43 8.42
N CYS A 115 26.67 6.89 9.01
CA CYS A 115 26.68 7.96 10.01
C CYS A 115 27.49 7.56 11.25
N TYR A 116 27.44 6.28 11.67
CA TYR A 116 28.23 5.80 12.80
C TYR A 116 29.74 5.78 12.50
N ARG A 117 30.13 5.38 11.28
CA ARG A 117 31.54 5.40 10.85
C ARG A 117 32.11 6.82 10.83
N HIS A 118 31.30 7.80 10.46
CA HIS A 118 31.65 9.22 10.42
C HIS A 118 31.14 10.00 11.64
N ARG A 119 30.94 9.32 12.78
CA ARG A 119 30.50 9.97 14.02
C ARG A 119 31.53 11.00 14.48
N GLY A 120 31.06 12.17 14.88
CA GLY A 120 31.92 13.29 15.28
C GLY A 120 32.36 14.20 14.12
N GLU A 121 32.16 13.80 12.87
CA GLU A 121 32.28 14.70 11.73
C GLU A 121 31.00 15.53 11.61
N PRO A 122 31.07 16.87 11.55
CA PRO A 122 29.86 17.69 11.49
C PRO A 122 29.22 17.71 10.10
N GLY A 123 27.95 18.12 10.03
CA GLY A 123 27.20 18.29 8.79
C GLY A 123 26.24 17.14 8.45
N ILE A 124 25.32 17.42 7.53
CA ILE A 124 24.24 16.50 7.13
C ILE A 124 24.78 15.44 6.18
N LYS A 125 24.72 14.17 6.59
CA LYS A 125 25.22 13.00 5.84
C LYS A 125 24.14 12.32 5.00
N ALA A 126 22.88 12.44 5.42
CA ALA A 126 21.74 11.90 4.71
C ALA A 126 20.53 12.84 4.75
N ILE A 127 19.84 12.97 3.61
CA ILE A 127 18.57 13.70 3.51
C ILE A 127 17.47 12.73 3.08
N LEU A 128 16.39 12.68 3.84
CA LEU A 128 15.21 11.84 3.57
C LEU A 128 14.03 12.74 3.24
N ILE A 129 13.59 12.70 1.98
CA ILE A 129 12.48 13.46 1.44
C ILE A 129 11.23 12.59 1.46
N TYR A 130 10.19 13.07 2.17
CA TYR A 130 8.88 12.45 2.20
C TYR A 130 7.84 13.33 1.48
N PRO A 131 6.84 12.74 0.79
CA PRO A 131 5.80 13.48 0.10
C PRO A 131 4.84 14.20 1.05
N MET A 132 4.66 13.67 2.26
CA MET A 132 3.69 14.18 3.25
C MET A 132 4.33 14.39 4.62
N ASN A 133 3.95 15.47 5.31
CA ASN A 133 4.43 15.79 6.66
C ASN A 133 4.07 14.72 7.70
N ALA A 134 2.90 14.09 7.55
CA ALA A 134 2.45 13.02 8.44
C ALA A 134 3.36 11.80 8.33
N LEU A 135 3.73 11.41 7.11
CA LEU A 135 4.66 10.31 6.86
C LEU A 135 6.05 10.62 7.40
N ALA A 136 6.56 11.84 7.17
CA ALA A 136 7.83 12.28 7.73
C ALA A 136 7.86 12.20 9.27
N THR A 137 6.77 12.60 9.93
CA THR A 137 6.64 12.55 11.40
C THR A 137 6.62 11.10 11.92
N ASP A 138 5.90 10.21 11.25
CA ASP A 138 5.87 8.78 11.62
C ASP A 138 7.25 8.13 11.48
N GLN A 139 7.93 8.35 10.35
CA GLN A 139 9.28 7.82 10.14
C GLN A 139 10.31 8.44 11.09
N ALA A 140 10.14 9.71 11.49
CA ALA A 140 10.96 10.35 12.51
C ALA A 140 10.84 9.62 13.86
N GLY A 141 9.62 9.29 14.31
CA GLY A 141 9.42 8.54 15.56
C GLY A 141 10.05 7.15 15.52
N ARG A 142 9.96 6.46 14.38
CA ARG A 142 10.60 5.15 14.18
C ARG A 142 12.13 5.25 14.21
N LEU A 143 12.72 6.25 13.54
CA LEU A 143 14.15 6.50 13.58
C LEU A 143 14.64 6.84 15.00
N ALA A 144 13.88 7.66 15.74
CA ALA A 144 14.15 7.94 17.15
C ALA A 144 14.28 6.66 17.97
N ARG A 145 13.32 5.74 17.84
CA ARG A 145 13.33 4.44 18.54
C ARG A 145 14.52 3.57 18.16
N ILE A 146 14.90 3.56 16.88
CA ILE A 146 16.05 2.76 16.42
C ILE A 146 17.35 3.30 17.03
N ILE A 147 17.58 4.61 16.95
CA ILE A 147 18.77 5.25 17.50
C ILE A 147 18.79 5.15 19.03
N TYR A 148 17.69 5.48 19.71
CA TYR A 148 17.63 5.54 21.17
C TYR A 148 17.79 4.16 21.83
N ASN A 149 17.25 3.10 21.21
CA ASN A 149 17.33 1.75 21.75
C ASN A 149 18.56 0.96 21.31
N ASN A 150 19.52 1.60 20.64
CA ASN A 150 20.81 1.02 20.28
C ASN A 150 21.91 1.83 20.96
N LEU A 151 22.63 1.21 21.91
CA LEU A 151 23.65 1.88 22.71
C LEU A 151 24.83 2.42 21.86
N ASN A 152 25.10 1.80 20.71
CA ASN A 152 26.14 2.29 19.81
C ASN A 152 25.68 3.52 19.03
N LEU A 153 24.38 3.67 18.74
CA LEU A 153 23.88 4.83 17.97
C LEU A 153 23.50 6.00 18.88
N ARG A 154 22.96 5.70 20.06
CA ARG A 154 22.48 6.70 21.02
C ARG A 154 23.62 7.59 21.49
N GLY A 155 23.48 8.89 21.25
CA GLY A 155 24.49 9.89 21.62
C GLY A 155 25.63 10.04 20.62
N HIS A 156 25.68 9.19 19.59
CA HIS A 156 26.68 9.27 18.52
C HIS A 156 26.11 9.73 17.18
N ILE A 157 24.82 9.51 16.94
CA ILE A 157 24.11 9.92 15.72
C ILE A 157 22.93 10.82 16.09
N THR A 158 22.74 11.86 15.31
CA THR A 158 21.66 12.83 15.44
C THR A 158 20.75 12.84 14.22
N ALA A 159 19.45 12.99 14.46
CA ALA A 159 18.46 13.15 13.39
C ALA A 159 17.57 14.36 13.68
N GLY A 160 17.15 15.05 12.62
CA GLY A 160 16.27 16.21 12.71
C GLY A 160 15.09 16.14 11.75
N LEU A 161 13.90 16.54 12.21
CA LEU A 161 12.69 16.67 11.41
C LEU A 161 12.45 18.15 11.09
N TYR A 162 12.62 18.53 9.83
CA TYR A 162 12.39 19.89 9.35
C TYR A 162 11.20 19.93 8.39
N VAL A 163 9.98 19.89 8.95
CA VAL A 163 8.72 20.03 8.20
C VAL A 163 7.81 21.08 8.82
N GLY A 164 6.81 21.53 8.05
CA GLY A 164 5.68 22.32 8.55
C GLY A 164 6.02 23.63 9.27
N ARG A 165 5.07 24.13 10.08
CA ARG A 165 5.29 25.24 11.02
C ARG A 165 5.95 24.72 12.29
N SER A 166 6.66 25.59 13.00
CA SER A 166 7.27 25.22 14.28
C SER A 166 6.18 24.85 15.29
N GLU A 167 6.38 23.75 16.01
CA GLU A 167 5.57 23.37 17.17
C GLU A 167 5.77 24.39 18.31
N ARG A 168 4.83 24.46 19.27
CA ARG A 168 4.94 25.38 20.42
C ARG A 168 6.16 25.06 21.30
N GLU A 169 6.41 23.78 21.52
CA GLU A 169 7.53 23.26 22.31
C GLU A 169 8.29 22.20 21.51
N PRO A 170 9.10 22.61 20.51
CA PRO A 170 9.76 21.66 19.64
C PRO A 170 10.94 21.00 20.37
N ALA A 171 11.04 19.66 20.27
CA ALA A 171 12.13 18.89 20.86
C ALA A 171 13.52 19.42 20.41
N MET A 172 14.34 19.80 21.38
CA MET A 172 15.71 20.30 21.13
C MET A 172 16.74 19.17 21.05
N VAL A 173 16.47 18.04 21.71
CA VAL A 173 17.33 16.86 21.75
C VAL A 173 16.53 15.61 21.37
N MET A 174 17.24 14.55 20.97
CA MET A 174 16.60 13.27 20.67
C MET A 174 16.12 12.58 21.95
N GLY A 175 14.94 11.96 21.87
CA GLY A 175 14.34 11.12 22.89
C GLY A 175 13.91 9.76 22.34
N PRO A 176 13.19 8.95 23.14
CA PRO A 176 12.77 7.60 22.74
C PRO A 176 11.84 7.58 21.52
N ASP A 177 10.95 8.58 21.41
CA ASP A 177 9.91 8.65 20.37
C ASP A 177 9.98 9.92 19.51
N SER A 178 10.97 10.80 19.74
CA SER A 178 11.11 12.04 18.98
C SER A 178 12.56 12.32 18.63
N ILE A 179 12.78 12.79 17.41
CA ILE A 179 14.06 13.37 16.98
C ILE A 179 14.07 14.89 17.20
N ILE A 180 15.15 15.57 16.81
CA ILE A 180 15.25 17.03 16.95
C ILE A 180 14.22 17.71 16.04
N LYS A 181 13.38 18.58 16.60
CA LYS A 181 12.37 19.36 15.87
C LYS A 181 12.59 20.86 15.95
N ASN A 182 13.42 21.31 16.89
CA ASN A 182 13.74 22.73 17.04
C ASN A 182 14.61 23.21 15.86
N LYS A 183 14.06 24.13 15.06
CA LYS A 183 14.69 24.63 13.85
C LYS A 183 15.92 25.51 14.12
N GLU A 184 15.92 26.26 15.21
CA GLU A 184 17.10 27.05 15.60
C GLU A 184 18.24 26.11 16.04
N THR A 185 17.91 25.09 16.84
CA THR A 185 18.88 24.06 17.22
C THR A 185 19.48 23.39 16.00
N MET A 186 18.67 22.95 15.03
CA MET A 186 19.19 22.32 13.80
C MET A 186 20.07 23.25 12.97
N ARG A 187 19.77 24.55 12.89
CA ARG A 187 20.61 25.52 12.14
C ARG A 187 21.97 25.73 12.80
N LEU A 188 22.01 25.74 14.13
CA LEU A 188 23.24 25.94 14.90
C LEU A 188 24.08 24.65 15.00
N SER A 189 23.40 23.51 15.07
CA SER A 189 23.99 22.18 15.16
C SER A 189 23.27 21.23 14.20
N PRO A 190 23.67 21.20 12.91
CA PRO A 190 23.05 20.36 11.90
C PRO A 190 23.06 18.88 12.28
N PRO A 191 21.95 18.15 12.07
CA PRO A 191 21.89 16.72 12.37
C PRO A 191 22.64 15.90 11.31
N ASP A 192 23.05 14.68 11.65
CA ASP A 192 23.61 13.72 10.67
C ASP A 192 22.56 13.32 9.62
N ILE A 193 21.31 13.14 10.05
CA ILE A 193 20.19 12.72 9.19
C ILE A 193 19.09 13.79 9.23
N LEU A 194 18.77 14.38 8.07
CA LEU A 194 17.71 15.38 7.93
C LEU A 194 16.46 14.76 7.27
N LEU A 195 15.34 14.76 7.98
CA LEU A 195 14.03 14.37 7.45
C LEU A 195 13.26 15.63 7.06
N THR A 196 12.78 15.69 5.83
CA THR A 196 12.05 16.86 5.32
C THR A 196 11.07 16.49 4.20
N ASN A 197 10.48 17.47 3.54
CA ASN A 197 9.75 17.33 2.29
C ASN A 197 10.37 18.22 1.22
N TYR A 198 10.07 17.99 -0.07
CA TYR A 198 10.74 18.70 -1.17
C TYR A 198 10.54 20.23 -1.10
N LYS A 199 9.36 20.71 -0.69
CA LYS A 199 9.09 22.15 -0.53
C LYS A 199 9.93 22.77 0.58
N MET A 200 10.09 22.07 1.69
CA MET A 200 10.89 22.56 2.81
C MET A 200 12.38 22.50 2.50
N LEU A 201 12.84 21.47 1.81
CA LEU A 201 14.22 21.42 1.32
C LEU A 201 14.50 22.61 0.39
N ASP A 202 13.60 22.93 -0.53
CA ASP A 202 13.74 24.11 -1.39
C ASP A 202 13.90 25.41 -0.57
N TYR A 203 13.06 25.60 0.45
CA TYR A 203 13.20 26.74 1.35
C TYR A 203 14.53 26.76 2.11
N LEU A 204 15.01 25.61 2.57
CA LEU A 204 16.29 25.49 3.29
C LEU A 204 17.49 25.89 2.42
N LEU A 205 17.39 25.76 1.10
CA LEU A 205 18.46 26.15 0.18
C LEU A 205 18.48 27.65 -0.14
N ILE A 206 17.35 28.36 0.00
CA ILE A 206 17.21 29.76 -0.45
C ILE A 206 17.23 30.74 0.73
N ARG A 207 16.61 30.38 1.86
CA ARG A 207 16.37 31.33 2.95
C ARG A 207 17.68 31.68 3.67
N PRO A 208 18.03 32.98 3.82
CA PRO A 208 19.26 33.39 4.51
C PRO A 208 19.40 32.84 5.93
N LYS A 209 18.29 32.78 6.69
CA LYS A 209 18.28 32.23 8.06
C LYS A 209 18.64 30.75 8.13
N ASP A 210 18.44 30.00 7.05
CA ASP A 210 18.71 28.56 6.98
C ASP A 210 20.14 28.29 6.44
N TYR A 211 20.89 29.32 6.03
CA TYR A 211 22.28 29.20 5.58
C TYR A 211 23.21 28.50 6.58
N PRO A 212 23.15 28.77 7.90
CA PRO A 212 24.01 28.10 8.89
C PRO A 212 23.90 26.58 8.89
N LEU A 213 22.74 26.03 8.51
CA LEU A 213 22.49 24.58 8.44
C LEU A 213 23.52 23.84 7.56
N TRP A 214 24.02 24.52 6.51
CA TRP A 214 24.88 23.92 5.49
C TRP A 214 26.36 24.24 5.69
N ARG A 215 26.70 25.07 6.69
CA ARG A 215 28.06 25.62 6.84
C ARG A 215 29.13 24.55 7.07
N GLN A 216 28.74 23.43 7.67
CA GLN A 216 29.62 22.31 7.98
C GLN A 216 29.60 21.20 6.93
N ASN A 217 28.77 21.32 5.89
CA ASN A 217 28.76 20.38 4.77
C ASN A 217 29.86 20.75 3.78
N GLY A 218 30.89 19.90 3.70
CA GLY A 218 31.84 19.89 2.60
C GLY A 218 31.30 19.12 1.38
N PRO A 219 32.06 19.11 0.26
CA PRO A 219 31.66 18.44 -0.99
C PRO A 219 31.24 16.97 -0.84
N GLU A 220 31.90 16.24 0.06
CA GLU A 220 31.70 14.80 0.26
C GLU A 220 30.89 14.48 1.52
N THR A 221 30.43 15.49 2.28
CA THR A 221 29.72 15.23 3.54
C THR A 221 28.35 14.59 3.31
N LEU A 222 27.60 15.03 2.28
CA LEU A 222 26.31 14.45 1.95
C LEU A 222 26.50 13.20 1.08
N GLN A 223 26.25 12.02 1.65
CA GLN A 223 26.42 10.74 0.95
C GLN A 223 25.09 10.17 0.42
N TYR A 224 23.98 10.41 1.12
CA TYR A 224 22.69 9.78 0.80
C TYR A 224 21.57 10.79 0.58
N LEU A 225 20.80 10.58 -0.49
CA LEU A 225 19.55 11.28 -0.75
C LEU A 225 18.44 10.27 -1.00
N VAL A 226 17.47 10.22 -0.09
CA VAL A 226 16.32 9.32 -0.20
C VAL A 226 15.09 10.12 -0.62
N ALA A 227 14.41 9.70 -1.68
CA ALA A 227 13.06 10.16 -2.01
C ALA A 227 12.07 9.01 -1.82
N ASP A 228 11.26 9.11 -0.77
CA ASP A 228 10.23 8.13 -0.45
C ASP A 228 9.00 8.34 -1.34
N GLU A 229 8.37 7.24 -1.75
CA GLU A 229 7.24 7.21 -2.69
C GLU A 229 7.51 8.00 -3.98
N LEU A 230 8.57 7.60 -4.67
CA LEU A 230 9.06 8.21 -5.91
C LEU A 230 7.96 8.41 -6.96
N HIS A 231 6.97 7.52 -6.98
CA HIS A 231 5.82 7.55 -7.88
C HIS A 231 4.90 8.77 -7.66
N THR A 232 4.99 9.44 -6.52
CA THR A 232 4.20 10.66 -6.22
C THR A 232 4.81 11.91 -6.86
N PHE A 233 6.08 11.85 -7.24
CA PHE A 233 6.73 12.90 -8.00
C PHE A 233 6.52 12.58 -9.47
N ASP A 234 5.47 13.09 -10.09
CA ASP A 234 5.23 12.97 -11.53
C ASP A 234 4.99 14.35 -12.16
N GLY A 235 5.03 14.41 -13.49
CA GLY A 235 4.82 15.62 -14.28
C GLY A 235 5.62 16.84 -13.76
N ALA A 236 4.90 17.88 -13.36
CA ALA A 236 5.50 19.11 -12.85
C ALA A 236 6.26 18.90 -11.52
N GLN A 237 5.73 18.10 -10.60
CA GLN A 237 6.36 17.87 -9.30
C GLN A 237 7.68 17.10 -9.42
N GLY A 238 7.75 16.13 -10.33
CA GLY A 238 8.99 15.42 -10.67
C GLY A 238 10.06 16.37 -11.23
N THR A 239 9.66 17.30 -12.09
CA THR A 239 10.57 18.33 -12.64
C THR A 239 11.10 19.27 -11.56
N ASP A 240 10.24 19.71 -10.64
CA ASP A 240 10.65 20.55 -9.51
C ASP A 240 11.66 19.85 -8.61
N LEU A 241 11.42 18.57 -8.27
CA LEU A 241 12.34 17.78 -7.47
C LEU A 241 13.68 17.59 -8.21
N ALA A 242 13.66 17.34 -9.51
CA ALA A 242 14.88 17.18 -10.29
C ALA A 242 15.75 18.45 -10.28
N CYS A 243 15.14 19.62 -10.45
CA CYS A 243 15.83 20.92 -10.35
C CYS A 243 16.34 21.17 -8.92
N LEU A 244 15.58 20.77 -7.92
CA LEU A 244 15.94 20.89 -6.50
C LEU A 244 17.20 20.09 -6.16
N VAL A 245 17.32 18.84 -6.63
CA VAL A 245 18.51 18.00 -6.40
C VAL A 245 19.75 18.66 -6.99
N ARG A 246 19.68 19.14 -8.24
CA ARG A 246 20.81 19.83 -8.89
C ARG A 246 21.22 21.11 -8.14
N ARG A 247 20.25 21.85 -7.59
CA ARG A 247 20.53 23.03 -6.75
C ARG A 247 21.17 22.66 -5.41
N LEU A 248 20.77 21.54 -4.81
CA LEU A 248 21.40 21.01 -3.61
C LEU A 248 22.86 20.65 -3.88
N GLU A 249 23.14 19.85 -4.91
CA GLU A 249 24.50 19.47 -5.31
C GLU A 249 25.37 20.70 -5.58
N ALA A 250 24.86 21.65 -6.37
CA ALA A 250 25.57 22.89 -6.68
C ALA A 250 25.87 23.73 -5.43
N ARG A 251 24.93 23.79 -4.47
CA ARG A 251 25.11 24.51 -3.21
C ARG A 251 26.19 23.88 -2.33
N LEU A 252 26.23 22.55 -2.25
CA LEU A 252 27.17 21.80 -1.42
C LEU A 252 28.53 21.60 -2.11
N GLY A 253 28.63 21.90 -3.41
CA GLY A 253 29.81 21.60 -4.20
C GLY A 253 30.02 20.10 -4.37
N THR A 254 28.94 19.30 -4.30
CA THR A 254 29.02 17.84 -4.35
C THR A 254 29.60 17.39 -5.69
N PRO A 255 30.61 16.51 -5.71
CA PRO A 255 31.15 15.96 -6.95
C PRO A 255 30.05 15.28 -7.76
N LYS A 256 30.16 15.36 -9.09
CA LYS A 256 29.24 14.59 -9.95
C LYS A 256 29.44 13.11 -9.68
N ARG A 257 28.36 12.34 -9.61
CA ARG A 257 28.43 10.88 -9.47
C ARG A 257 28.94 10.38 -8.12
N SER A 258 28.78 11.19 -7.07
CA SER A 258 29.13 10.80 -5.70
C SER A 258 27.93 10.60 -4.78
N LEU A 259 26.75 11.14 -5.14
CA LEU A 259 25.57 11.06 -4.29
C LEU A 259 24.86 9.72 -4.49
N CYS A 260 24.71 8.94 -3.41
CA CYS A 260 23.95 7.70 -3.44
C CYS A 260 22.45 8.01 -3.28
N CYS A 261 21.72 7.95 -4.39
CA CYS A 261 20.31 8.25 -4.43
C CYS A 261 19.46 6.99 -4.21
N VAL A 262 18.46 7.09 -3.35
CA VAL A 262 17.52 6.00 -3.06
C VAL A 262 16.10 6.44 -3.39
N GLY A 263 15.44 5.74 -4.31
CA GLY A 263 14.01 5.91 -4.56
C GLY A 263 13.24 4.76 -3.94
N THR A 264 12.08 5.01 -3.31
CA THR A 264 11.17 3.92 -2.93
C THR A 264 9.90 3.95 -3.78
N SER A 265 9.31 2.78 -4.04
CA SER A 265 8.02 2.66 -4.72
C SER A 265 7.25 1.46 -4.18
N ALA A 266 5.92 1.47 -4.27
CA ALA A 266 5.07 0.41 -3.75
C ALA A 266 5.21 -0.90 -4.55
N THR A 267 5.32 -0.85 -5.88
CA THR A 267 5.55 -2.02 -6.73
C THR A 267 5.99 -1.55 -8.11
N LEU A 268 6.83 -2.34 -8.78
CA LEU A 268 7.10 -2.22 -10.21
C LEU A 268 6.65 -3.52 -10.88
N GLY A 269 5.99 -3.39 -12.04
CA GLY A 269 5.47 -4.52 -12.80
C GLY A 269 6.51 -5.13 -13.71
N SER A 270 6.29 -5.00 -15.02
CA SER A 270 7.09 -5.66 -16.07
C SER A 270 8.55 -5.20 -16.13
N GLU A 271 9.41 -5.96 -16.83
CA GLU A 271 10.82 -5.56 -17.06
C GLU A 271 10.93 -4.23 -17.82
N GLU A 272 9.98 -3.93 -18.71
CA GLU A 272 9.91 -2.64 -19.41
C GLU A 272 9.66 -1.49 -18.44
N GLU A 273 8.70 -1.65 -17.52
CA GLU A 273 8.45 -0.66 -16.45
C GLU A 273 9.68 -0.43 -15.57
N GLN A 274 10.47 -1.48 -15.30
CA GLN A 274 11.70 -1.34 -14.52
C GLN A 274 12.73 -0.47 -15.24
N LYS A 275 12.90 -0.66 -16.55
CA LYS A 275 13.81 0.16 -17.37
C LYS A 275 13.36 1.62 -17.41
N ASP A 276 12.06 1.86 -17.58
CA ASP A 276 11.50 3.22 -17.59
C ASP A 276 11.69 3.92 -16.25
N VAL A 277 11.53 3.18 -15.14
CA VAL A 277 11.72 3.72 -13.79
C VAL A 277 13.19 4.01 -13.50
N LEU A 278 14.13 3.18 -13.98
CA LEU A 278 15.56 3.46 -13.90
C LEU A 278 15.95 4.73 -14.67
N LYS A 279 15.41 4.88 -15.90
CA LYS A 279 15.60 6.08 -16.71
C LYS A 279 15.02 7.32 -16.02
N TYR A 280 13.81 7.19 -15.50
CA TYR A 280 13.14 8.25 -14.76
C TYR A 280 13.95 8.67 -13.53
N ALA A 281 14.37 7.73 -12.69
CA ALA A 281 15.18 8.01 -11.50
C ALA A 281 16.52 8.66 -11.86
N SER A 282 17.18 8.18 -12.92
CA SER A 282 18.44 8.77 -13.39
C SER A 282 18.26 10.23 -13.82
N LEU A 283 17.16 10.54 -14.52
CA LEU A 283 16.82 11.92 -14.90
C LEU A 283 16.47 12.77 -13.68
N LEU A 284 15.68 12.24 -12.76
CA LEU A 284 15.24 12.96 -11.57
C LEU A 284 16.44 13.31 -10.69
N PHE A 285 17.19 12.32 -10.23
CA PHE A 285 18.31 12.51 -9.32
C PHE A 285 19.55 13.11 -9.99
N GLY A 286 19.72 12.94 -11.31
CA GLY A 286 20.96 13.34 -11.99
C GLY A 286 22.13 12.38 -11.77
N GLU A 287 21.84 11.20 -11.22
CA GLU A 287 22.79 10.19 -10.78
C GLU A 287 22.58 8.85 -11.52
N PRO A 288 23.61 8.02 -11.76
CA PRO A 288 23.46 6.78 -12.52
C PRO A 288 22.78 5.70 -11.68
N PHE A 289 21.86 4.98 -12.30
CA PHE A 289 21.30 3.72 -11.80
C PHE A 289 21.67 2.62 -12.80
N ASP A 290 22.42 1.61 -12.35
CA ASP A 290 22.77 0.44 -13.18
C ASP A 290 21.56 -0.53 -13.32
N GLU A 291 21.72 -1.57 -14.13
CA GLU A 291 20.63 -2.50 -14.45
C GLU A 291 20.13 -3.29 -13.23
N ASP A 292 20.98 -3.52 -12.22
CA ASP A 292 20.64 -4.20 -10.97
C ASP A 292 20.18 -3.24 -9.86
N ALA A 293 19.95 -1.95 -10.16
CA ALA A 293 19.55 -0.97 -9.17
C ALA A 293 18.10 -1.12 -8.69
N VAL A 294 17.25 -1.85 -9.40
CA VAL A 294 15.88 -2.14 -8.95
C VAL A 294 15.86 -3.36 -8.04
N ILE A 295 15.47 -3.15 -6.78
CA ILE A 295 15.29 -4.21 -5.80
C ILE A 295 13.80 -4.40 -5.55
N THR A 296 13.28 -5.54 -6.03
CA THR A 296 11.92 -5.99 -5.76
C THR A 296 11.88 -6.97 -4.58
N GLU A 297 10.69 -7.17 -4.04
CA GLU A 297 10.48 -8.14 -2.96
C GLU A 297 10.61 -9.57 -3.46
N SER A 298 11.21 -10.43 -2.63
CA SER A 298 11.27 -11.87 -2.90
C SER A 298 10.32 -12.57 -1.96
N GLN A 299 9.22 -13.09 -2.49
CA GLN A 299 8.28 -13.94 -1.76
C GLN A 299 8.59 -15.42 -2.01
N LEU A 300 8.22 -16.27 -1.05
CA LEU A 300 8.19 -17.70 -1.28
C LEU A 300 7.10 -18.02 -2.32
N THR A 301 7.40 -18.95 -3.22
CA THR A 301 6.37 -19.54 -4.08
C THR A 301 5.44 -20.43 -3.27
N ALA A 302 4.25 -20.74 -3.80
CA ALA A 302 3.35 -21.70 -3.17
C ALA A 302 4.02 -23.07 -2.98
N GLY A 303 4.87 -23.49 -3.93
CA GLY A 303 5.65 -24.72 -3.84
C GLY A 303 6.63 -24.70 -2.67
N GLU A 304 7.49 -23.68 -2.57
CA GLU A 304 8.45 -23.54 -1.47
C GLU A 304 7.76 -23.43 -0.10
N PHE A 305 6.64 -22.69 -0.04
CA PHE A 305 5.89 -22.54 1.21
C PHE A 305 5.29 -23.86 1.70
N LEU A 306 4.86 -24.73 0.78
CA LEU A 306 4.21 -26.00 1.05
C LEU A 306 5.15 -27.21 0.99
N GLU A 307 6.43 -27.03 0.65
CA GLU A 307 7.40 -28.10 0.38
C GLU A 307 7.45 -29.19 1.47
N LYS A 308 7.34 -28.79 2.73
CA LYS A 308 7.39 -29.69 3.91
C LYS A 308 6.01 -30.07 4.46
N SER A 309 4.94 -29.84 3.70
CA SER A 309 3.56 -30.03 4.15
C SER A 309 2.86 -31.09 3.31
N LEU A 310 2.72 -32.28 3.89
CA LEU A 310 1.96 -33.38 3.32
C LEU A 310 0.45 -33.09 3.41
N ILE A 311 -0.30 -33.63 2.47
CA ILE A 311 -1.76 -33.54 2.46
C ILE A 311 -2.30 -34.64 3.37
N TYR A 312 -3.05 -34.25 4.41
CA TYR A 312 -3.75 -35.19 5.31
C TYR A 312 -5.27 -35.03 5.25
N ARG A 313 -5.77 -33.95 4.63
CA ARG A 313 -7.21 -33.67 4.51
C ARG A 313 -7.56 -33.20 3.11
N VAL A 314 -8.64 -33.76 2.57
CA VAL A 314 -9.12 -33.48 1.21
C VAL A 314 -10.57 -33.02 1.16
N GLU A 315 -11.35 -33.37 2.17
CA GLU A 315 -12.77 -33.07 2.30
C GLU A 315 -13.02 -31.55 2.34
N ILE A 316 -14.08 -31.10 1.67
CA ILE A 316 -14.60 -29.74 1.78
C ILE A 316 -15.98 -29.77 2.41
N VAL A 317 -16.47 -28.62 2.88
CA VAL A 317 -17.83 -28.52 3.42
C VAL A 317 -18.83 -28.80 2.30
N PRO A 318 -19.71 -29.81 2.41
CA PRO A 318 -20.53 -30.24 1.28
C PRO A 318 -21.71 -29.26 1.04
N PRO A 319 -22.30 -29.21 -0.17
CA PRO A 319 -23.33 -28.25 -0.54
C PRO A 319 -24.58 -28.26 0.35
N GLU A 320 -24.93 -29.40 0.95
CA GLU A 320 -26.09 -29.52 1.85
C GLU A 320 -25.91 -28.73 3.14
N ARG A 321 -24.67 -28.34 3.47
CA ARG A 321 -24.33 -27.52 4.64
C ARG A 321 -23.99 -26.08 4.26
N ALA A 322 -24.34 -25.63 3.05
CA ALA A 322 -24.01 -24.30 2.53
C ALA A 322 -24.50 -23.14 3.40
N ASP A 323 -25.62 -23.30 4.11
CA ASP A 323 -26.15 -22.27 5.00
C ASP A 323 -25.20 -21.98 6.17
N LEU A 324 -24.51 -23.00 6.69
CA LEU A 324 -23.55 -22.84 7.79
C LEU A 324 -22.28 -22.09 7.37
N LEU A 325 -22.07 -21.83 6.08
CA LEU A 325 -20.95 -21.04 5.59
C LEU A 325 -21.23 -19.52 5.63
N ASP A 326 -22.50 -19.14 5.74
CA ASP A 326 -22.93 -17.74 5.72
C ASP A 326 -22.73 -17.09 7.12
N PRO A 327 -21.91 -16.03 7.22
CA PRO A 327 -21.71 -15.29 8.46
C PRO A 327 -23.01 -14.74 9.08
N GLY A 328 -24.05 -14.49 8.27
CA GLY A 328 -25.33 -13.95 8.72
C GLY A 328 -26.12 -14.85 9.65
N PHE A 329 -25.82 -16.15 9.74
CA PHE A 329 -26.47 -17.07 10.69
C PHE A 329 -25.86 -17.07 12.09
N TYR A 330 -24.86 -16.22 12.35
CA TYR A 330 -24.13 -16.21 13.61
C TYR A 330 -24.26 -14.87 14.31
N ASP A 331 -24.53 -14.92 15.62
CA ASP A 331 -24.67 -13.71 16.45
C ASP A 331 -23.37 -12.90 16.52
N ASP A 332 -22.23 -13.59 16.47
CA ASP A 332 -20.93 -12.98 16.64
C ASP A 332 -19.81 -13.66 15.84
N TYR A 333 -18.74 -12.90 15.67
CA TYR A 333 -17.52 -13.29 14.98
C TYR A 333 -16.88 -14.59 15.48
N GLN A 334 -16.81 -14.75 16.80
CA GLN A 334 -16.16 -15.91 17.41
C GLN A 334 -16.99 -17.16 17.15
N SER A 335 -18.32 -17.04 17.27
CA SER A 335 -19.25 -18.12 16.95
C SER A 335 -19.14 -18.56 15.50
N TYR A 336 -19.01 -17.62 14.55
CA TYR A 336 -18.75 -17.92 13.14
C TYR A 336 -17.43 -18.70 12.96
N ILE A 337 -16.30 -18.15 13.41
CA ILE A 337 -14.97 -18.76 13.23
C ILE A 337 -14.89 -20.15 13.86
N ARG A 338 -15.47 -20.33 15.06
CA ARG A 338 -15.51 -21.63 15.75
C ARG A 338 -16.29 -22.66 14.93
N SER A 339 -17.42 -22.27 14.34
CA SER A 339 -18.20 -23.14 13.47
C SER A 339 -17.46 -23.46 12.17
N GLN A 340 -16.82 -22.48 11.54
CA GLN A 340 -16.01 -22.73 10.35
C GLN A 340 -14.84 -23.69 10.65
N HIS A 341 -14.15 -23.52 11.77
CA HIS A 341 -13.08 -24.44 12.16
C HIS A 341 -13.60 -25.87 12.37
N GLU A 342 -14.79 -26.04 12.96
CA GLU A 342 -15.43 -27.34 13.13
C GLU A 342 -15.86 -27.95 11.79
N LEU A 343 -16.40 -27.16 10.87
CA LEU A 343 -16.81 -27.61 9.54
C LEU A 343 -15.63 -28.13 8.70
N TRP A 344 -14.51 -27.40 8.70
CA TRP A 344 -13.33 -27.76 7.91
C TRP A 344 -12.44 -28.80 8.58
N PHE A 345 -12.38 -28.81 9.92
CA PHE A 345 -11.41 -29.62 10.65
C PHE A 345 -12.02 -30.67 11.60
N GLY A 346 -13.35 -30.76 11.71
CA GLY A 346 -14.05 -31.71 12.58
C GLY A 346 -13.73 -31.52 14.06
N GLN A 347 -13.23 -30.35 14.44
CA GLN A 347 -12.77 -30.05 15.79
C GLN A 347 -13.36 -28.75 16.26
N ARG A 348 -14.03 -28.78 17.41
CA ARG A 348 -14.61 -27.61 18.02
C ARG A 348 -13.57 -26.87 18.85
N ILE A 349 -13.52 -25.55 18.72
CA ILE A 349 -12.72 -24.69 19.61
C ILE A 349 -13.61 -24.31 20.80
N GLU A 350 -13.17 -24.58 22.02
CA GLU A 350 -13.87 -24.12 23.23
C GLU A 350 -13.81 -22.60 23.38
N LYS A 351 -14.84 -21.98 23.99
CA LYS A 351 -14.96 -20.51 24.09
C LYS A 351 -13.77 -19.90 24.83
N GLU A 352 -13.30 -20.60 25.87
CA GLU A 352 -12.18 -20.21 26.73
C GLU A 352 -10.85 -20.23 25.96
N ASN A 353 -10.71 -21.19 25.04
CA ASN A 353 -9.50 -21.35 24.23
C ASN A 353 -9.42 -20.34 23.09
N PHE A 354 -10.54 -19.76 22.66
CA PHE A 354 -10.57 -18.82 21.53
C PHE A 354 -9.63 -17.62 21.71
N LYS A 355 -9.42 -17.16 22.96
CA LYS A 355 -8.51 -16.06 23.29
C LYS A 355 -7.02 -16.43 23.26
N GLN A 356 -6.70 -17.73 23.25
CA GLN A 356 -5.33 -18.21 23.26
C GLN A 356 -4.78 -18.31 21.84
N ASP A 357 -3.50 -18.01 21.67
CA ASP A 357 -2.87 -18.06 20.34
C ASP A 357 -2.53 -19.49 19.87
N GLN A 358 -2.57 -20.48 20.77
CA GLN A 358 -2.15 -21.85 20.49
C GLN A 358 -2.98 -22.50 19.37
N TRP A 359 -4.32 -22.42 19.44
CA TRP A 359 -5.19 -22.99 18.41
C TRP A 359 -5.03 -22.28 17.06
N ARG A 360 -4.75 -20.96 17.05
CA ARG A 360 -4.51 -20.19 15.83
C ARG A 360 -3.23 -20.62 15.13
N VAL A 361 -2.20 -20.96 15.90
CA VAL A 361 -0.95 -21.50 15.36
C VAL A 361 -1.13 -22.92 14.84
N GLU A 362 -1.91 -23.74 15.54
CA GLU A 362 -2.26 -25.09 15.09
C GLU A 362 -3.11 -25.05 13.80
N LEU A 363 -4.06 -24.12 13.70
CA LEU A 363 -4.84 -23.87 12.49
C LEU A 363 -3.95 -23.59 11.29
N GLY A 364 -2.89 -22.79 11.45
CA GLY A 364 -1.91 -22.55 10.39
C GLY A 364 -1.26 -23.84 9.86
N LYS A 365 -0.97 -24.81 10.74
CA LYS A 365 -0.46 -26.13 10.33
C LYS A 365 -1.52 -26.93 9.57
N LYS A 366 -2.72 -27.05 10.12
CA LYS A 366 -3.84 -27.78 9.52
C LYS A 366 -4.22 -27.24 8.14
N LEU A 367 -4.18 -25.92 7.96
CA LEU A 367 -4.41 -25.29 6.65
C LEU A 367 -3.40 -25.79 5.62
N LYS A 368 -2.10 -25.85 5.96
CA LYS A 368 -1.07 -26.35 5.03
C LYS A 368 -1.26 -27.83 4.66
N GLU A 369 -1.90 -28.61 5.54
CA GLU A 369 -2.18 -30.03 5.33
C GLU A 369 -3.47 -30.29 4.54
N HIS A 370 -4.21 -29.23 4.19
CA HIS A 370 -5.48 -29.31 3.49
C HIS A 370 -5.34 -29.11 1.98
N LEU A 371 -5.83 -30.06 1.17
CA LEU A 371 -5.71 -30.03 -0.29
C LEU A 371 -6.35 -28.78 -0.91
N PHE A 372 -7.58 -28.44 -0.51
CA PHE A 372 -8.27 -27.24 -1.00
C PHE A 372 -7.46 -25.94 -0.77
N PHE A 373 -6.84 -25.77 0.40
CA PHE A 373 -5.96 -24.63 0.67
C PHE A 373 -4.69 -24.64 -0.18
N GLN A 374 -4.05 -25.79 -0.36
CA GLN A 374 -2.89 -25.90 -1.25
C GLN A 374 -3.25 -25.54 -2.70
N ASN A 375 -4.41 -25.99 -3.18
CA ASN A 375 -4.93 -25.67 -4.50
C ASN A 375 -5.29 -24.19 -4.64
N LEU A 376 -5.81 -23.54 -3.59
CA LEU A 376 -6.06 -22.10 -3.57
C LEU A 376 -4.76 -21.31 -3.76
N LEU A 377 -3.70 -21.64 -3.01
CA LEU A 377 -2.40 -20.98 -3.16
C LEU A 377 -1.82 -21.16 -4.58
N LYS A 378 -1.92 -22.37 -5.14
CA LYS A 378 -1.50 -22.65 -6.53
C LYS A 378 -2.36 -21.92 -7.56
N ALA A 379 -3.67 -21.82 -7.33
CA ALA A 379 -4.61 -21.13 -8.21
C ALA A 379 -4.30 -19.64 -8.29
N LEU A 380 -4.01 -19.00 -7.14
CA LEU A 380 -3.55 -17.61 -7.04
C LEU A 380 -2.17 -17.43 -7.69
N GLY A 381 -1.21 -18.30 -7.37
CA GLY A 381 0.15 -18.23 -7.92
C GLY A 381 0.87 -16.93 -7.58
N GLY A 382 0.62 -16.38 -6.38
CA GLY A 382 1.23 -15.12 -5.89
C GLY A 382 0.72 -13.85 -6.59
N LYS A 383 -0.32 -13.94 -7.43
CA LYS A 383 -0.91 -12.78 -8.13
C LYS A 383 -2.28 -12.44 -7.58
N VAL A 384 -2.66 -11.17 -7.73
CA VAL A 384 -4.01 -10.67 -7.48
C VAL A 384 -4.95 -11.24 -8.55
N LYS A 385 -6.09 -11.81 -8.16
CA LYS A 385 -7.08 -12.42 -9.08
C LYS A 385 -8.51 -12.16 -8.65
N SER A 386 -9.45 -12.08 -9.59
CA SER A 386 -10.87 -12.03 -9.24
C SER A 386 -11.33 -13.36 -8.63
N TYR A 387 -12.44 -13.33 -7.89
CA TYR A 387 -13.06 -14.55 -7.38
C TYR A 387 -13.38 -15.53 -8.51
N ASP A 388 -13.87 -15.05 -9.66
CA ASP A 388 -14.20 -15.94 -10.79
C ASP A 388 -12.98 -16.65 -11.34
N GLN A 389 -11.85 -15.93 -11.47
CA GLN A 389 -10.60 -16.52 -11.92
C GLN A 389 -10.06 -17.58 -10.95
N VAL A 390 -10.25 -17.38 -9.64
CA VAL A 390 -9.83 -18.34 -8.61
C VAL A 390 -10.75 -19.55 -8.60
N LEU A 391 -12.07 -19.34 -8.55
CA LEU A 391 -13.07 -20.41 -8.53
C LEU A 391 -13.00 -21.27 -9.80
N ALA A 392 -12.88 -20.67 -10.99
CA ALA A 392 -12.75 -21.41 -12.24
C ALA A 392 -11.49 -22.31 -12.31
N LYS A 393 -10.45 -22.02 -11.50
CA LYS A 393 -9.29 -22.90 -11.35
C LYS A 393 -9.52 -24.00 -10.32
N LEU A 394 -10.18 -23.67 -9.21
CA LEU A 394 -10.50 -24.64 -8.15
C LEU A 394 -11.51 -25.68 -8.61
N GLU A 395 -12.52 -25.30 -9.38
CA GLU A 395 -13.54 -26.21 -9.96
C GLU A 395 -12.92 -27.30 -10.85
N LYS A 396 -11.76 -27.04 -11.46
CA LYS A 396 -11.06 -28.03 -12.30
C LYS A 396 -10.41 -29.15 -11.48
N VAL A 397 -10.18 -28.92 -10.19
CA VAL A 397 -9.42 -29.82 -9.30
C VAL A 397 -10.22 -30.23 -8.06
N THR A 398 -11.48 -29.82 -7.95
CA THR A 398 -12.37 -30.11 -6.82
C THR A 398 -13.78 -30.31 -7.35
N LEU A 399 -14.23 -31.57 -7.41
CA LEU A 399 -15.47 -31.96 -8.08
C LEU A 399 -16.70 -31.42 -7.33
N GLU A 400 -16.70 -31.52 -6.01
CA GLU A 400 -17.79 -31.10 -5.14
C GLU A 400 -18.04 -29.58 -5.23
N LEU A 401 -16.99 -28.79 -5.51
CA LEU A 401 -17.13 -27.35 -5.75
C LEU A 401 -17.85 -27.06 -7.06
N ARG A 402 -17.67 -27.89 -8.08
CA ARG A 402 -18.25 -27.72 -9.42
C ARG A 402 -19.76 -27.98 -9.43
N GLU A 403 -20.24 -28.87 -8.56
CA GLU A 403 -21.65 -29.24 -8.47
C GLU A 403 -22.49 -28.23 -7.66
N GLY A 404 -21.83 -27.39 -6.86
CA GLY A 404 -22.50 -26.39 -6.02
C GLY A 404 -22.90 -25.11 -6.76
N SER A 405 -23.86 -24.39 -6.18
CA SER A 405 -24.29 -23.07 -6.70
C SER A 405 -23.20 -22.02 -6.58
N ARG A 406 -23.30 -20.93 -7.37
CA ARG A 406 -22.32 -19.83 -7.30
C ARG A 406 -22.20 -19.23 -5.90
N THR A 407 -23.33 -19.08 -5.21
CA THR A 407 -23.39 -18.60 -3.83
C THR A 407 -22.63 -19.52 -2.88
N TYR A 408 -22.80 -20.84 -3.02
CA TYR A 408 -22.07 -21.82 -2.22
C TYR A 408 -20.56 -21.73 -2.48
N GLN A 409 -20.14 -21.65 -3.74
CA GLN A 409 -18.71 -21.55 -4.09
C GLN A 409 -18.04 -20.34 -3.45
N THR A 410 -18.69 -19.18 -3.53
CA THR A 410 -18.21 -17.93 -2.90
C THR A 410 -18.16 -18.06 -1.38
N ARG A 411 -19.23 -18.55 -0.73
CA ARG A 411 -19.27 -18.76 0.72
C ARG A 411 -18.23 -19.77 1.21
N LEU A 412 -17.97 -20.82 0.45
CA LEU A 412 -16.94 -21.81 0.77
C LEU A 412 -15.54 -21.20 0.73
N LEU A 413 -15.25 -20.41 -0.30
CA LEU A 413 -13.99 -19.67 -0.39
C LEU A 413 -13.85 -18.68 0.77
N ASP A 414 -14.88 -17.89 1.05
CA ASP A 414 -14.88 -16.92 2.15
C ASP A 414 -14.70 -17.56 3.52
N SER A 415 -15.33 -18.73 3.73
CA SER A 415 -15.15 -19.54 4.94
C SER A 415 -13.69 -19.95 5.12
N LEU A 416 -13.03 -20.47 4.09
CA LEU A 416 -11.61 -20.81 4.18
C LEU A 416 -10.75 -19.55 4.43
N LEU A 417 -11.01 -18.44 3.72
CA LEU A 417 -10.27 -17.18 3.88
C LEU A 417 -10.42 -16.57 5.28
N SER A 418 -11.57 -16.78 5.93
CA SER A 418 -11.79 -16.40 7.32
C SER A 418 -10.83 -17.12 8.26
N LEU A 419 -10.64 -18.43 8.06
CA LEU A 419 -9.73 -19.27 8.83
C LEU A 419 -8.27 -18.91 8.55
N VAL A 420 -7.91 -18.64 7.29
CA VAL A 420 -6.56 -18.18 6.92
C VAL A 420 -6.23 -16.84 7.59
N SER A 421 -7.20 -15.94 7.68
CA SER A 421 -7.05 -14.63 8.34
C SER A 421 -6.91 -14.73 9.87
N GLU A 422 -7.51 -15.74 10.49
CA GLU A 422 -7.37 -16.02 11.93
C GLU A 422 -6.10 -16.79 12.28
N ALA A 423 -5.54 -17.56 11.35
CA ALA A 423 -4.34 -18.34 11.58
C ALA A 423 -3.13 -17.45 11.96
N ARG A 424 -2.27 -17.99 12.83
CA ARG A 424 -1.08 -17.31 13.34
C ARG A 424 0.16 -18.18 13.17
N THR A 425 1.33 -17.57 13.28
CA THR A 425 2.60 -18.29 13.40
C THR A 425 3.47 -17.62 14.46
N TRP A 426 4.32 -18.41 15.12
CA TRP A 426 5.26 -17.88 16.09
C TRP A 426 6.34 -17.05 15.40
N ALA A 427 6.60 -15.86 15.94
CA ALA A 427 7.68 -15.00 15.51
C ALA A 427 8.66 -14.76 16.67
N PRO A 428 9.97 -14.87 16.45
CA PRO A 428 10.94 -14.46 17.45
C PRO A 428 10.89 -12.94 17.64
N LYS A 429 10.72 -12.47 18.88
CA LYS A 429 10.81 -11.06 19.25
C LYS A 429 11.51 -10.92 20.61
N GLY A 430 12.84 -10.92 20.59
CA GLY A 430 13.62 -10.93 21.84
C GLY A 430 13.37 -12.20 22.65
N SER A 431 13.11 -12.06 23.96
CA SER A 431 12.89 -13.15 24.92
C SER A 431 11.44 -13.65 25.01
N GLU A 432 10.47 -12.96 24.41
CA GLU A 432 9.04 -13.35 24.46
C GLU A 432 8.56 -13.95 23.13
N LYS A 433 7.70 -14.98 23.22
CA LYS A 433 7.02 -15.56 22.06
C LYS A 433 5.82 -14.69 21.69
N GLN A 434 5.94 -13.89 20.64
CA GLN A 434 4.81 -13.18 20.06
C GLN A 434 4.33 -13.91 18.79
N THR A 435 3.02 -13.88 18.53
CA THR A 435 2.49 -14.34 17.26
C THR A 435 2.43 -13.23 16.22
N ARG A 436 2.48 -13.63 14.95
CA ARG A 436 2.14 -12.78 13.81
C ARG A 436 1.12 -13.49 12.91
N PRO A 437 0.42 -12.77 12.01
CA PRO A 437 -0.43 -13.40 11.01
C PRO A 437 0.30 -14.53 10.26
N PHE A 438 -0.39 -15.65 10.06
CA PHE A 438 0.13 -16.78 9.31
C PHE A 438 0.39 -16.41 7.84
N LEU A 439 -0.61 -15.78 7.21
CA LEU A 439 -0.57 -15.19 5.88
C LEU A 439 -1.39 -13.90 5.90
N ASN A 440 -1.11 -12.99 4.98
CA ASN A 440 -1.91 -11.76 4.84
C ASN A 440 -2.89 -11.93 3.69
N VAL A 441 -4.18 -12.07 4.03
CA VAL A 441 -5.28 -12.07 3.07
C VAL A 441 -5.69 -10.63 2.78
N ARG A 442 -5.71 -10.26 1.50
CA ARG A 442 -6.15 -8.94 1.04
C ARG A 442 -7.26 -9.11 0.01
N LEU A 443 -8.34 -8.35 0.19
CA LEU A 443 -9.39 -8.18 -0.80
C LEU A 443 -9.37 -6.74 -1.28
N HIS A 444 -9.28 -6.57 -2.59
CA HIS A 444 -9.33 -5.27 -3.23
C HIS A 444 -10.69 -5.09 -3.88
N LEU A 445 -11.41 -4.06 -3.44
CA LEU A 445 -12.64 -3.61 -4.07
C LEU A 445 -12.35 -2.24 -4.69
N TRP A 446 -12.68 -2.09 -5.97
CA TRP A 446 -12.56 -0.82 -6.66
C TRP A 446 -13.94 -0.20 -6.76
N LEU A 447 -14.05 1.04 -6.32
CA LEU A 447 -15.23 1.87 -6.46
C LEU A 447 -14.92 2.94 -7.49
N ARG A 448 -15.75 3.05 -8.53
CA ARG A 448 -15.67 4.14 -9.49
C ARG A 448 -16.41 5.37 -8.95
N GLU A 449 -15.75 6.51 -9.02
CA GLU A 449 -16.37 7.80 -8.70
C GLU A 449 -17.51 8.08 -9.70
N LEU A 450 -18.72 8.34 -9.20
CA LEU A 450 -19.92 8.66 -10.01
C LEU A 450 -19.90 10.11 -10.52
N ARG A 451 -18.79 10.54 -11.14
CA ARG A 451 -18.65 11.85 -11.75
C ARG A 451 -19.02 11.83 -13.22
N ARG A 452 -19.48 12.98 -13.73
CA ARG A 452 -19.79 13.18 -15.15
C ARG A 452 -20.72 12.10 -15.73
N MET A 453 -21.74 11.75 -14.93
CA MET A 453 -22.76 10.78 -15.30
C MET A 453 -23.70 11.39 -16.32
N VAL A 454 -23.98 10.63 -17.38
CA VAL A 454 -24.87 11.02 -18.46
C VAL A 454 -25.88 9.91 -18.73
N ALA A 455 -26.99 10.25 -19.37
CA ALA A 455 -27.94 9.26 -19.85
C ALA A 455 -28.39 9.58 -21.28
N LYS A 456 -28.60 8.54 -22.08
CA LYS A 456 -29.10 8.67 -23.43
C LYS A 456 -30.50 9.28 -23.42
N VAL A 457 -30.74 10.28 -24.28
CA VAL A 457 -32.09 10.84 -24.48
C VAL A 457 -32.92 9.81 -25.26
N SER A 458 -33.65 8.96 -24.53
CA SER A 458 -34.41 7.83 -25.10
C SER A 458 -35.50 7.37 -24.12
N ARG A 459 -36.44 6.52 -24.57
CA ARG A 459 -37.56 5.99 -23.74
C ARG A 459 -37.14 5.12 -22.55
N GLN A 460 -35.94 4.56 -22.59
CA GLN A 460 -35.38 3.73 -21.52
C GLN A 460 -33.94 4.20 -21.25
N PRO A 461 -33.80 5.35 -20.57
CA PRO A 461 -32.47 5.88 -20.29
C PRO A 461 -31.69 4.98 -19.34
N ARG A 462 -30.37 4.93 -19.55
CA ARG A 462 -29.41 4.27 -18.68
C ARG A 462 -28.31 5.25 -18.30
N LEU A 463 -27.89 5.22 -17.03
CA LEU A 463 -26.72 5.96 -16.58
C LEU A 463 -25.47 5.35 -17.21
N ARG A 464 -24.59 6.21 -17.72
CA ARG A 464 -23.26 5.86 -18.22
C ARG A 464 -22.25 6.91 -17.78
N PHE A 465 -21.01 6.49 -17.63
CA PHE A 465 -19.89 7.42 -17.44
C PHE A 465 -19.56 8.06 -18.80
N SER A 466 -19.47 9.37 -18.86
CA SER A 466 -19.11 10.06 -20.11
C SER A 466 -17.74 9.63 -20.65
N ASP A 467 -16.80 9.29 -19.77
CA ASP A 467 -15.45 8.82 -20.13
C ASP A 467 -15.44 7.47 -20.87
N ASP A 468 -16.54 6.69 -20.80
CA ASP A 468 -16.68 5.40 -21.50
C ASP A 468 -17.32 5.53 -22.89
N LEU A 469 -17.78 6.73 -23.25
CA LEU A 469 -18.51 6.99 -24.49
C LEU A 469 -17.60 7.69 -25.50
N ASN A 470 -17.67 7.28 -26.76
CA ASN A 470 -17.02 8.00 -27.85
C ASN A 470 -17.80 9.29 -28.22
N GLU A 471 -17.20 10.14 -29.06
CA GLU A 471 -17.80 11.43 -29.44
C GLU A 471 -19.18 11.28 -30.10
N GLU A 472 -19.41 10.22 -30.89
CA GLU A 472 -20.70 9.99 -31.55
C GLU A 472 -21.78 9.60 -30.54
N GLN A 473 -21.43 8.71 -29.60
CA GLN A 473 -22.32 8.31 -28.51
C GLN A 473 -22.68 9.51 -27.63
N LEU A 474 -21.68 10.33 -27.25
CA LEU A 474 -21.87 11.51 -26.42
C LEU A 474 -22.89 12.50 -27.00
N ARG A 475 -23.01 12.62 -28.33
CA ARG A 475 -24.01 13.51 -28.98
C ARG A 475 -25.45 13.17 -28.65
N THR A 476 -25.73 11.92 -28.25
CA THR A 476 -27.09 11.46 -27.89
C THR A 476 -27.31 11.33 -26.39
N HIS A 477 -26.31 11.68 -25.59
CA HIS A 477 -26.36 11.64 -24.13
C HIS A 477 -26.35 13.06 -23.56
N LEU A 478 -27.10 13.26 -22.48
CA LEU A 478 -27.09 14.52 -21.74
C LEU A 478 -26.73 14.26 -20.27
N PRO A 479 -26.10 15.24 -19.59
CA PRO A 479 -25.98 15.26 -18.14
C PRO A 479 -27.32 14.95 -17.46
N VAL A 480 -27.26 14.16 -16.39
CA VAL A 480 -28.42 13.90 -15.54
C VAL A 480 -28.30 14.75 -14.27
N ILE A 481 -29.34 15.51 -13.97
CA ILE A 481 -29.48 16.25 -12.72
C ILE A 481 -30.47 15.55 -11.81
N HIS A 482 -30.21 15.58 -10.51
CA HIS A 482 -31.05 14.99 -9.48
C HIS A 482 -31.29 16.01 -8.37
N CYS A 483 -32.55 16.20 -7.99
CA CYS A 483 -32.92 16.99 -6.83
C CYS A 483 -33.01 16.10 -5.59
N ARG A 484 -32.16 16.38 -4.59
CA ARG A 484 -32.14 15.62 -3.33
C ARG A 484 -33.37 15.85 -2.44
N GLU A 485 -34.12 16.93 -2.66
CA GLU A 485 -35.31 17.25 -1.86
C GLU A 485 -36.56 16.51 -2.36
N CYS A 486 -36.85 16.58 -3.66
CA CYS A 486 -38.05 15.98 -4.24
C CYS A 486 -37.80 14.68 -5.01
N GLY A 487 -36.54 14.24 -5.13
CA GLY A 487 -36.13 13.05 -5.87
C GLY A 487 -36.28 13.15 -7.39
N SER A 488 -36.63 14.33 -7.91
CA SER A 488 -36.82 14.51 -9.35
C SER A 488 -35.50 14.37 -10.10
N MET A 489 -35.54 13.65 -11.21
CA MET A 489 -34.41 13.44 -12.09
C MET A 489 -34.76 13.92 -13.50
N ALA A 490 -33.82 14.61 -14.15
CA ALA A 490 -34.02 15.15 -15.49
C ALA A 490 -32.71 15.18 -16.28
N TRP A 491 -32.81 15.28 -17.60
CA TRP A 491 -31.68 15.69 -18.42
C TRP A 491 -31.49 17.18 -18.33
N ALA A 492 -30.23 17.62 -18.31
CA ALA A 492 -29.86 19.01 -18.37
C ALA A 492 -28.88 19.26 -19.52
N GLY A 493 -28.91 20.45 -20.08
CA GLY A 493 -28.01 20.85 -21.16
C GLY A 493 -28.13 22.34 -21.44
N ILE A 494 -27.18 22.88 -22.21
CA ILE A 494 -27.15 24.29 -22.57
C ILE A 494 -27.74 24.47 -23.96
N LYS A 495 -28.61 25.46 -24.14
CA LYS A 495 -29.10 25.89 -25.45
C LYS A 495 -28.94 27.40 -25.55
N ARG A 496 -28.18 27.89 -26.53
CA ARG A 496 -28.10 29.34 -26.79
C ARG A 496 -29.36 29.78 -27.54
N GLN A 497 -29.70 31.07 -27.48
CA GLN A 497 -30.93 31.61 -28.08
C GLN A 497 -31.09 31.25 -29.57
N ASN A 498 -29.98 31.18 -30.32
CA ASN A 498 -29.99 30.89 -31.75
C ASN A 498 -29.79 29.40 -32.10
N ASP A 499 -29.58 28.53 -31.11
CA ASP A 499 -29.36 27.11 -31.38
C ASP A 499 -30.69 26.40 -31.64
N SER A 500 -30.75 25.54 -32.66
CA SER A 500 -31.93 24.68 -32.92
C SER A 500 -32.00 23.47 -32.01
N SER A 501 -30.90 23.12 -31.34
CA SER A 501 -30.75 21.92 -30.49
C SER A 501 -30.01 22.25 -29.18
N VAL A 502 -30.13 21.35 -28.20
CA VAL A 502 -29.34 21.41 -26.97
C VAL A 502 -27.88 21.02 -27.30
N ASN A 503 -26.92 21.76 -26.75
CA ASN A 503 -25.50 21.45 -26.86
C ASN A 503 -25.14 20.27 -25.92
N PRO A 504 -24.64 19.13 -26.46
CA PRO A 504 -24.25 17.98 -25.67
C PRO A 504 -22.84 18.13 -25.03
N ASP A 505 -22.12 19.23 -25.28
CA ASP A 505 -20.80 19.46 -24.71
C ASP A 505 -20.84 19.58 -23.18
N LEU A 506 -20.23 18.58 -22.52
CA LEU A 506 -20.19 18.47 -21.07
C LEU A 506 -19.34 19.58 -20.43
N GLN A 507 -18.27 20.02 -21.08
CA GLN A 507 -17.40 21.05 -20.51
C GLN A 507 -18.15 22.38 -20.41
N SER A 508 -18.81 22.80 -21.50
CA SER A 508 -19.68 23.97 -21.50
C SER A 508 -20.78 23.86 -20.46
N PHE A 509 -21.43 22.69 -20.33
CA PHE A 509 -22.46 22.47 -19.32
C PHE A 509 -21.94 22.68 -17.90
N TYR A 510 -20.82 22.04 -17.53
CA TYR A 510 -20.30 22.14 -16.17
C TYR A 510 -19.81 23.54 -15.80
N ILE A 511 -19.24 24.29 -16.75
CA ILE A 511 -18.86 25.69 -16.56
C ILE A 511 -20.08 26.60 -16.42
N GLY A 512 -21.19 26.28 -17.11
CA GLY A 512 -22.42 27.08 -17.05
C GLY A 512 -23.30 26.77 -15.85
N PHE A 513 -23.22 25.56 -15.30
CA PHE A 513 -24.08 25.09 -14.21
C PHE A 513 -23.48 25.33 -12.82
N PHE A 514 -22.15 25.22 -12.66
CA PHE A 514 -21.40 25.50 -11.44
C PHE A 514 -20.64 26.82 -11.57
#